data_AF-A0A7H0H8U3-F1
#
_entry.id   AF-A0A7H0H8U3-F1
#
_cell.length_a   1.000
_cell.length_b   1.000
_cell.length_c   1.000
_cell.angle_alpha   90.00
_cell.angle_beta   90.00
_cell.angle_gamma   90.00
#
_symmetry.space_group_name_H-M   'P 1'
#
loop_
_entity.id
_entity.type
_entity.pdbx_description
1 polymer ?
#
loop_
_entity_poly.entity_id
_entity_poly.type
_entity_poly.pdbx_seq_one_letter_code
_entity_poly.pdbx_strand_id
1 'polypeptide(L)'
;MEDVTSSGSGAAGLATRAARWTIALAWAMGLCSGLLSGFLSTGTPVVWLGYALALLGTFLLTDPRDAPLTLWRALAVVACSVAIAVIVLAQRPTGAVYLFDFASFLVALLIARGNARQGVLGGALMVLAAVAWGWATGAQPTAVAALVSLAVMAQVLGPLWRLVLRWIVGRARGHRSASAAAERITQAALQADRLRVIELNQVRAMAEPVLREIAAGVPLTGELRRRIAIVEGALRDRLRAPAFQQPVLIDAVASLRADDTDVTVVSPTTWTSSASTSPTPSPRRSPRERDASCCAPPSAETGCM
;
A
#
# COMPACT_ATOMS: atom_id res chain seq x y z
N MET A 1 -10.68 1.06 -19.55
CA MET A 1 -10.43 2.21 -18.64
C MET A 1 -9.75 1.71 -17.36
N GLU A 2 -8.76 0.81 -17.49
CA GLU A 2 -8.24 -0.03 -16.39
C GLU A 2 -6.76 0.23 -16.04
N ASP A 3 -6.08 1.15 -16.72
CA ASP A 3 -4.63 1.37 -16.55
C ASP A 3 -4.23 2.52 -15.60
N VAL A 4 -5.11 2.97 -14.69
CA VAL A 4 -4.82 4.13 -13.82
C VAL A 4 -4.23 3.74 -12.45
N THR A 5 -4.16 2.45 -12.13
CA THR A 5 -3.58 2.00 -10.85
C THR A 5 -2.10 1.70 -10.97
N SER A 6 -1.30 2.76 -11.06
CA SER A 6 0.13 2.68 -10.80
C SER A 6 0.34 2.34 -9.30
N SER A 7 1.00 1.21 -9.05
CA SER A 7 1.19 0.60 -7.72
C SER A 7 2.32 1.23 -6.92
N GLY A 8 3.08 2.15 -7.50
CA GLY A 8 4.16 2.88 -6.86
C GLY A 8 3.67 4.12 -6.12
N SER A 9 4.14 4.29 -4.89
CA SER A 9 4.08 5.55 -4.15
C SER A 9 5.00 6.66 -4.73
N GLY A 10 5.51 6.46 -5.95
CA GLY A 10 6.54 7.28 -6.58
C GLY A 10 6.00 8.46 -7.38
N ALA A 11 4.95 8.29 -8.17
CA ALA A 11 4.45 9.36 -9.02
C ALA A 11 3.16 9.97 -8.46
N ALA A 12 3.18 11.27 -8.16
CA ALA A 12 2.01 12.12 -7.97
C ALA A 12 1.12 12.23 -9.24
N GLY A 13 0.92 11.14 -9.98
CA GLY A 13 0.34 11.10 -11.33
C GLY A 13 1.33 11.47 -12.45
N LEU A 14 2.56 11.85 -12.12
CA LEU A 14 3.57 12.37 -13.08
C LEU A 14 4.15 11.33 -14.05
N ALA A 15 3.99 10.03 -13.77
CA ALA A 15 4.38 8.94 -14.67
C ALA A 15 3.31 8.64 -15.74
N THR A 16 2.15 9.30 -15.69
CA THR A 16 1.06 9.07 -16.64
C THR A 16 1.31 9.78 -17.97
N ARG A 17 0.79 9.21 -19.07
CA ARG A 17 0.79 9.88 -20.38
C ARG A 17 0.04 11.22 -20.33
N ALA A 18 -1.04 11.29 -19.56
CA ALA A 18 -1.80 12.51 -19.36
C ALA A 18 -0.94 13.63 -18.75
N ALA A 19 -0.18 13.35 -17.69
CA ALA A 19 0.73 14.32 -17.08
C ALA A 19 1.85 14.77 -18.03
N ARG A 20 2.35 13.85 -18.87
CA ARG A 20 3.34 14.19 -19.89
C ARG A 20 2.79 15.17 -20.91
N TRP A 21 1.58 14.93 -21.41
CA TRP A 21 0.94 15.80 -22.39
C TRP A 21 0.52 17.14 -21.79
N THR A 22 0.07 17.20 -20.54
CA THR A 22 -0.29 18.47 -19.91
C THR A 22 0.93 19.38 -19.71
N ILE A 23 2.06 18.84 -19.25
CA ILE A 23 3.29 19.63 -19.08
C ILE A 23 3.89 20.01 -20.44
N ALA A 24 3.87 19.11 -21.42
CA ALA A 24 4.31 19.42 -22.79
C ALA A 24 3.43 20.50 -23.46
N LEU A 25 2.11 20.47 -23.22
CA LEU A 25 1.19 21.49 -23.70
C LEU A 25 1.41 22.84 -23.01
N ALA A 26 1.68 22.84 -21.69
CA ALA A 26 2.09 24.04 -20.98
C ALA A 26 3.37 24.63 -21.59
N TRP A 27 4.39 23.80 -21.82
CA TRP A 27 5.61 24.22 -22.53
C TRP A 27 5.32 24.81 -23.92
N ALA A 28 4.48 24.16 -24.71
CA ALA A 28 4.11 24.63 -26.05
C ALA A 28 3.35 25.96 -26.00
N MET A 29 2.49 26.16 -25.01
CA MET A 29 1.80 27.44 -24.78
C MET A 29 2.81 28.54 -24.43
N GLY A 30 3.81 28.24 -23.61
CA GLY A 30 4.91 29.15 -23.30
C GLY A 30 5.75 29.53 -24.51
N LEU A 31 5.99 28.58 -25.41
CA LEU A 31 6.68 28.81 -26.67
C LEU A 31 5.85 29.72 -27.59
N CYS A 32 4.55 29.42 -27.73
CA CYS A 32 3.62 30.20 -28.53
C CYS A 32 3.50 31.64 -28.01
N SER A 33 3.39 31.82 -26.69
CA SER A 33 3.38 33.14 -26.04
C SER A 33 4.68 33.91 -26.31
N GLY A 34 5.84 33.25 -26.25
CA GLY A 34 7.14 33.85 -26.58
C GLY A 34 7.26 34.28 -28.05
N LEU A 35 6.62 33.55 -28.97
CA LEU A 35 6.56 33.89 -30.40
C LEU A 35 5.62 35.08 -30.64
N LEU A 36 4.42 35.04 -30.06
CA LEU A 36 3.40 36.07 -30.22
C LEU A 36 3.80 37.41 -29.60
N SER A 37 4.53 37.39 -28.49
CA SER A 37 5.08 38.59 -27.85
C SER A 37 6.28 39.18 -28.60
N GLY A 38 6.77 38.51 -29.66
CA GLY A 38 7.96 38.93 -30.40
C GLY A 38 9.28 38.75 -29.63
N PHE A 39 9.23 38.25 -28.40
CA PHE A 39 10.41 38.04 -27.54
C PHE A 39 11.38 37.02 -28.15
N LEU A 40 10.86 35.97 -28.79
CA LEU A 40 11.68 34.95 -29.46
C LEU A 40 12.25 35.41 -30.81
N SER A 41 11.61 36.38 -31.46
CA SER A 41 12.09 36.95 -32.74
C SER A 41 13.16 38.02 -32.55
N THR A 42 13.14 38.76 -31.44
CA THR A 42 14.17 39.76 -31.08
C THR A 42 15.23 39.21 -30.12
N GLY A 43 14.99 38.03 -29.55
CA GLY A 43 15.86 37.39 -28.57
C GLY A 43 17.15 36.82 -29.17
N THR A 44 18.18 36.73 -28.32
CA THR A 44 19.44 36.04 -28.65
C THR A 44 19.20 34.54 -28.85
N PRO A 45 19.96 33.85 -29.73
CA PRO A 45 19.78 32.43 -30.02
C PRO A 45 19.88 31.52 -28.78
N VAL A 46 20.47 32.02 -27.69
CA VAL A 46 20.57 31.32 -26.40
C VAL A 46 19.20 31.10 -25.73
N VAL A 47 18.18 31.90 -26.05
CA VAL A 47 16.82 31.71 -25.50
C VAL A 47 16.19 30.42 -26.04
N TRP A 48 16.45 30.07 -27.30
CA TRP A 48 16.01 28.81 -27.91
C TRP A 48 16.60 27.59 -27.18
N LEU A 49 17.85 27.69 -26.72
CA LEU A 49 18.47 26.68 -25.87
C LEU A 49 17.70 26.53 -24.55
N GLY A 50 17.24 27.63 -23.95
CA GLY A 50 16.40 27.60 -22.74
C GLY A 50 15.09 26.82 -22.96
N TYR A 51 14.39 27.05 -24.06
CA TYR A 51 13.18 26.28 -24.41
C TYR A 51 13.48 24.81 -24.69
N ALA A 52 14.60 24.49 -25.35
CA ALA A 52 15.03 23.11 -25.57
C ALA A 52 15.35 22.38 -24.26
N LEU A 53 16.03 23.06 -23.32
CA LEU A 53 16.29 22.54 -21.98
C LEU A 53 15.00 22.34 -21.17
N ALA A 54 14.02 23.23 -21.32
CA ALA A 54 12.72 23.10 -20.66
C ALA A 54 11.95 21.87 -21.18
N LEU A 55 12.02 21.61 -22.49
CA LEU A 55 11.44 20.41 -23.10
C LEU A 55 12.15 19.14 -22.62
N LEU A 56 13.49 19.16 -22.59
CA LEU A 56 14.29 18.04 -22.07
C LEU A 56 13.96 17.76 -20.60
N GLY A 57 13.91 18.79 -19.75
CA GLY A 57 13.51 18.70 -18.36
C GLY A 57 12.11 18.11 -18.18
N THR A 58 11.16 18.51 -19.02
CA THR A 58 9.81 17.94 -19.06
C THR A 58 9.84 16.44 -19.34
N PHE A 59 10.59 16.00 -20.35
CA PHE A 59 10.68 14.58 -20.70
C PHE A 59 11.39 13.74 -19.65
N LEU A 60 12.46 14.26 -19.04
CA LEU A 60 13.12 13.62 -17.91
C LEU A 60 12.19 13.48 -16.71
N LEU A 61 11.44 14.55 -16.40
CA LEU A 61 10.50 14.61 -15.28
C LEU A 61 9.23 13.76 -15.49
N THR A 62 8.87 13.43 -16.72
CA THR A 62 7.66 12.65 -17.06
C THR A 62 7.98 11.22 -17.51
N ASP A 63 9.15 10.71 -17.13
CA ASP A 63 9.54 9.33 -17.38
C ASP A 63 8.44 8.36 -16.87
N PRO A 64 8.04 7.35 -17.66
CA PRO A 64 6.86 6.51 -17.40
C PRO A 64 7.03 5.56 -16.22
N ARG A 65 8.22 5.46 -15.61
CA ARG A 65 8.45 4.62 -14.44
C ARG A 65 7.77 5.21 -13.21
N ASP A 66 6.96 4.40 -12.55
CA ASP A 66 6.25 4.74 -11.31
C ASP A 66 7.15 4.61 -10.06
N ALA A 67 8.33 5.23 -10.16
CA ALA A 67 9.35 5.27 -9.12
C ALA A 67 9.96 6.67 -9.06
N PRO A 68 10.55 7.07 -7.91
CA PRO A 68 11.37 8.26 -7.87
C PRO A 68 12.49 8.16 -8.92
N LEU A 69 12.85 9.29 -9.51
CA LEU A 69 13.91 9.36 -10.51
C LEU A 69 15.23 8.90 -9.89
N THR A 70 16.03 8.20 -10.69
CA THR A 70 17.45 7.95 -10.37
C THR A 70 18.17 9.26 -10.10
N LEU A 71 19.15 9.25 -9.20
CA LEU A 71 19.91 10.45 -8.80
C LEU A 71 20.36 11.30 -9.99
N TRP A 72 20.95 10.68 -11.01
CA TRP A 72 21.46 11.36 -12.21
C TRP A 72 20.38 12.07 -13.02
N ARG A 73 19.20 11.47 -13.17
CA ARG A 73 18.08 12.09 -13.89
C ARG A 73 17.46 13.24 -13.10
N ALA A 74 17.36 13.09 -11.78
CA ALA A 74 16.91 14.18 -10.92
C ALA A 74 17.88 15.36 -10.96
N LEU A 75 19.20 15.09 -10.92
CA LEU A 75 20.24 16.10 -11.09
C LEU A 75 20.20 16.74 -12.47
N ALA A 76 19.93 15.96 -13.53
CA ALA A 76 19.80 16.50 -14.89
C ALA A 76 18.61 17.48 -15.01
N VAL A 77 17.47 17.18 -14.37
CA VAL A 77 16.33 18.13 -14.30
C VAL A 77 16.74 19.40 -13.58
N VAL A 78 17.40 19.30 -12.42
CA VAL A 78 17.91 20.46 -11.68
C VAL A 78 18.90 21.26 -12.53
N ALA A 79 19.85 20.61 -13.19
CA ALA A 79 20.82 21.25 -14.06
C ALA A 79 20.15 21.99 -15.24
N CYS A 80 19.14 21.38 -15.86
CA CYS A 80 18.34 22.05 -16.91
C CYS A 80 17.64 23.29 -16.35
N SER A 81 16.96 23.20 -15.21
CA SER A 81 16.25 24.32 -14.60
C SER A 81 17.19 25.46 -14.17
N VAL A 82 18.36 25.14 -13.63
CA VAL A 82 19.37 26.13 -13.25
C VAL A 82 19.99 26.79 -14.48
N ALA A 83 20.30 26.02 -15.53
CA ALA A 83 20.79 26.57 -16.79
C ALA A 83 19.77 27.52 -17.43
N ILE A 84 18.48 27.15 -17.39
CA ILE A 84 17.38 28.04 -17.82
C ILE A 84 17.36 29.32 -16.99
N ALA A 85 17.48 29.24 -15.66
CA ALA A 85 17.52 30.41 -14.80
C ALA A 85 18.68 31.35 -15.17
N VAL A 86 19.89 30.81 -15.37
CA VAL A 86 21.06 31.59 -15.79
C VAL A 86 20.82 32.27 -17.15
N ILE A 87 20.25 31.54 -18.12
CA ILE A 87 19.91 32.09 -19.44
C ILE A 87 18.94 33.27 -19.29
N VAL A 88 17.86 33.10 -18.52
CA VAL A 88 16.85 34.15 -18.33
C VAL A 88 17.44 35.38 -17.63
N LEU A 89 18.20 35.18 -16.55
CA LEU A 89 18.82 36.26 -15.78
C LEU A 89 19.85 37.04 -16.63
N ALA A 90 20.58 36.36 -17.51
CA ALA A 90 21.52 36.99 -18.43
C ALA A 90 20.84 37.95 -19.44
N GLN A 91 19.57 37.69 -19.80
CA GLN A 91 18.81 38.57 -20.70
C GLN A 91 18.23 39.80 -20.00
N ARG A 92 18.47 39.99 -18.69
CA ARG A 92 17.84 41.03 -17.85
C ARG A 92 16.33 41.01 -18.00
N PRO A 93 15.62 40.11 -17.29
CA PRO A 93 14.22 39.77 -17.56
C PRO A 93 13.30 41.01 -17.63
N THR A 94 12.96 41.41 -18.85
CA THR A 94 11.92 42.42 -19.15
C THR A 94 10.60 41.76 -19.60
N GLY A 95 10.63 40.47 -19.99
CA GLY A 95 9.47 39.70 -20.44
C GLY A 95 9.59 38.17 -20.35
N ALA A 96 10.78 37.62 -20.11
CA ALA A 96 11.05 36.17 -20.05
C ALA A 96 10.70 35.50 -18.70
N VAL A 97 9.74 36.05 -17.95
CA VAL A 97 9.37 35.55 -16.62
C VAL A 97 8.82 34.13 -16.71
N TYR A 98 8.08 33.82 -17.79
CA TYR A 98 7.49 32.50 -18.01
C TYR A 98 8.50 31.34 -18.01
N LEU A 99 9.67 31.51 -18.66
CA LEU A 99 10.63 30.41 -18.79
C LEU A 99 11.30 30.11 -17.44
N PHE A 100 11.52 31.14 -16.62
CA PHE A 100 11.99 31.00 -15.25
C PHE A 100 10.92 30.32 -14.38
N ASP A 101 9.66 30.75 -14.50
CA ASP A 101 8.52 30.16 -13.80
C ASP A 101 8.37 28.68 -14.14
N PHE A 102 8.41 28.34 -15.43
CA PHE A 102 8.33 26.96 -15.91
C PHE A 102 9.47 26.10 -15.34
N ALA A 103 10.71 26.60 -15.34
CA ALA A 103 11.84 25.92 -14.73
C ALA A 103 11.64 25.70 -13.22
N SER A 104 11.04 26.66 -12.52
CA SER A 104 10.74 26.55 -11.09
C SER A 104 9.68 25.47 -10.82
N PHE A 105 8.67 25.36 -11.69
CA PHE A 105 7.67 24.30 -11.63
C PHE A 105 8.28 22.92 -11.87
N LEU A 106 9.21 22.76 -12.81
CA LEU A 106 9.90 21.48 -13.01
C LEU A 106 10.58 20.98 -11.74
N VAL A 107 11.24 21.89 -11.01
CA VAL A 107 11.93 21.55 -9.76
C VAL A 107 10.94 21.31 -8.62
N ALA A 108 9.84 22.05 -8.54
CA ALA A 108 8.77 21.79 -7.58
C ALA A 108 8.08 20.43 -7.81
N LEU A 109 7.83 20.08 -9.07
CA LEU A 109 7.27 18.78 -9.46
C LEU A 109 8.24 17.63 -9.17
N LEU A 110 9.55 17.88 -9.13
CA LEU A 110 10.55 16.90 -8.68
C LEU A 110 10.33 16.51 -7.21
N ILE A 111 9.88 17.45 -6.37
CA ILE A 111 9.45 17.18 -4.98
C ILE A 111 8.21 16.30 -4.97
N ALA A 112 7.21 16.65 -5.80
CA ALA A 112 5.98 15.88 -5.92
C ALA A 112 6.25 14.43 -6.40
N ARG A 113 7.24 14.25 -7.27
CA ARG A 113 7.73 12.95 -7.75
C ARG A 113 8.55 12.14 -6.73
N GLY A 114 8.76 12.67 -5.52
CA GLY A 114 9.46 11.98 -4.44
C GLY A 114 10.96 12.23 -4.36
N ASN A 115 11.55 13.03 -5.27
CA ASN A 115 12.94 13.46 -5.22
C ASN A 115 13.09 14.78 -4.43
N ALA A 116 12.53 14.82 -3.22
CA ALA A 116 12.38 16.04 -2.42
C ALA A 116 13.71 16.78 -2.17
N ARG A 117 14.80 16.06 -1.87
CA ARG A 117 16.12 16.68 -1.66
C ARG A 117 16.59 17.47 -2.88
N GLN A 118 16.49 16.87 -4.07
CA GLN A 118 16.93 17.52 -5.31
C GLN A 118 16.01 18.67 -5.72
N GLY A 119 14.70 18.52 -5.50
CA GLY A 119 13.74 19.60 -5.72
C GLY A 119 14.00 20.81 -4.81
N VAL A 120 14.18 20.59 -3.51
CA VAL A 120 14.47 21.69 -2.57
C VAL A 120 15.81 22.35 -2.89
N LEU A 121 16.86 21.56 -3.17
CA LEU A 121 18.17 22.10 -3.54
C LEU A 121 18.13 22.92 -4.84
N GLY A 122 17.47 22.40 -5.89
CA GLY A 122 17.33 23.12 -7.15
C GLY A 122 16.50 24.40 -7.00
N GLY A 123 15.44 24.37 -6.19
CA GLY A 123 14.58 25.51 -5.93
C GLY A 123 15.32 26.60 -5.17
N ALA A 124 16.03 26.22 -4.11
CA ALA A 124 16.88 27.13 -3.35
C ALA A 124 17.96 27.76 -4.25
N LEU A 125 18.60 26.97 -5.12
CA LEU A 125 19.61 27.47 -6.04
C LEU A 125 19.03 28.48 -7.05
N MET A 126 17.83 28.25 -7.58
CA MET A 126 17.16 29.21 -8.47
C MET A 126 16.82 30.53 -7.75
N VAL A 127 16.31 30.44 -6.52
CA VAL A 127 16.00 31.62 -5.69
C VAL A 127 17.27 32.41 -5.39
N LEU A 128 18.34 31.74 -4.95
CA LEU A 128 19.62 32.36 -4.68
C LEU A 128 20.22 33.02 -5.92
N ALA A 129 20.13 32.37 -7.09
CA ALA A 129 20.60 32.95 -8.35
C ALA A 129 19.84 34.23 -8.72
N ALA A 130 18.51 34.24 -8.57
CA ALA A 130 17.69 35.41 -8.85
C ALA A 130 17.97 36.57 -7.87
N VAL A 131 18.15 36.28 -6.58
CA VAL A 131 18.52 37.28 -5.58
C VAL A 131 19.92 37.83 -5.87
N ALA A 132 20.91 36.96 -6.10
CA ALA A 132 22.28 37.37 -6.41
C ALA A 132 22.35 38.23 -7.69
N TRP A 133 21.59 37.87 -8.72
CA TRP A 133 21.42 38.68 -9.91
C TRP A 133 20.84 40.06 -9.60
N GLY A 134 19.79 40.13 -8.78
CA GLY A 134 19.16 41.37 -8.38
C GLY A 134 20.13 42.32 -7.67
N TRP A 135 20.93 41.78 -6.75
CA TRP A 135 22.01 42.50 -6.08
C TRP A 135 23.09 42.97 -7.06
N ALA A 136 23.57 42.11 -7.94
CA ALA A 136 24.64 42.42 -8.88
C ALA A 136 24.24 43.47 -9.94
N THR A 137 22.96 43.52 -10.31
CA THR A 137 22.44 44.44 -11.33
C THR A 137 21.85 45.72 -10.76
N GLY A 138 21.71 45.83 -9.44
CA GLY A 138 21.02 46.94 -8.79
C GLY A 138 19.53 46.99 -9.12
N ALA A 139 18.92 45.84 -9.42
CA ALA A 139 17.50 45.75 -9.76
C ALA A 139 16.62 46.17 -8.57
N GLN A 140 15.48 46.79 -8.87
CA GLN A 140 14.52 47.20 -7.86
C GLN A 140 14.07 46.00 -7.01
N PRO A 141 14.01 46.10 -5.67
CA PRO A 141 13.63 44.98 -4.81
C PRO A 141 12.28 44.36 -5.16
N THR A 142 11.33 45.17 -5.62
CA THR A 142 9.99 44.72 -6.07
C THR A 142 10.05 43.84 -7.31
N ALA A 143 10.97 44.10 -8.24
CA ALA A 143 11.15 43.28 -9.44
C ALA A 143 11.77 41.92 -9.09
N VAL A 144 12.74 41.90 -8.18
CA VAL A 144 13.34 40.67 -7.66
C VAL A 144 12.29 39.86 -6.89
N ALA A 145 11.49 40.52 -6.05
CA ALA A 145 10.41 39.88 -5.30
C ALA A 145 9.35 39.27 -6.24
N ALA A 146 8.94 40.00 -7.29
CA ALA A 146 8.00 39.49 -8.28
C ALA A 146 8.55 38.23 -9.00
N LEU A 147 9.80 38.27 -9.45
CA LEU A 147 10.46 37.14 -10.11
C LEU A 147 10.56 35.89 -9.21
N VAL A 148 10.88 36.07 -7.94
CA VAL A 148 11.09 34.97 -6.99
C VAL A 148 9.78 34.46 -6.38
N SER A 149 8.73 35.30 -6.33
CA SER A 149 7.46 35.00 -5.65
C SER A 149 6.82 33.69 -6.14
N LEU A 150 6.75 33.50 -7.47
CA LEU A 150 6.14 32.31 -8.05
C LEU A 150 7.01 31.07 -7.82
N ALA A 151 8.33 31.21 -7.91
CA ALA A 151 9.26 30.13 -7.61
C ALA A 151 9.15 29.66 -6.15
N VAL A 152 9.05 30.60 -5.19
CA VAL A 152 8.84 30.28 -3.78
C VAL A 152 7.47 29.63 -3.56
N MET A 153 6.42 30.15 -4.19
CA MET A 153 5.08 29.56 -4.11
C MET A 153 5.08 28.11 -4.64
N ALA A 154 5.73 27.85 -5.77
CA ALA A 154 5.85 26.51 -6.34
C ALA A 154 6.57 25.55 -5.38
N GLN A 155 7.61 26.02 -4.67
CA GLN A 155 8.34 25.23 -3.68
C GLN A 155 7.50 24.87 -2.44
N VAL A 156 6.51 25.68 -2.08
CA VAL A 156 5.55 25.36 -1.00
C VAL A 156 4.46 24.44 -1.50
N LEU A 157 3.94 24.70 -2.70
CA LEU A 157 2.81 23.96 -3.26
C LEU A 157 3.18 22.53 -3.66
N GLY A 158 4.39 22.28 -4.15
CA GLY A 158 4.87 20.94 -4.51
C GLY A 158 4.80 19.90 -3.38
N PRO A 159 5.39 20.16 -2.20
CA PRO A 159 5.25 19.32 -1.00
C PRO A 159 3.78 19.17 -0.56
N LEU A 160 3.01 20.26 -0.54
CA LEU A 160 1.60 20.23 -0.12
C LEU A 160 0.78 19.32 -1.03
N TRP A 161 0.93 19.47 -2.35
CA TRP A 161 0.27 18.64 -3.35
C TRP A 161 0.61 17.15 -3.17
N ARG A 162 1.88 16.84 -2.88
CA ARG A 162 2.31 15.48 -2.59
C ARG A 162 1.63 14.90 -1.35
N LEU A 163 1.49 15.69 -0.28
CA LEU A 163 0.82 15.25 0.95
C LEU A 163 -0.66 14.95 0.70
N VAL A 164 -1.36 15.86 0.00
CA VAL A 164 -2.77 15.71 -0.36
C VAL A 164 -2.98 14.46 -1.21
N LEU A 165 -2.17 14.25 -2.25
CA LEU A 165 -2.29 13.06 -3.10
C LEU A 165 -2.01 11.76 -2.33
N ARG A 166 -0.99 11.75 -1.45
CA ARG A 166 -0.71 10.59 -0.59
C ARG A 166 -1.89 10.27 0.32
N TRP A 167 -2.53 11.29 0.88
CA TRP A 167 -3.68 11.14 1.74
C TRP A 167 -4.90 10.58 0.98
N ILE A 168 -5.22 11.15 -0.19
CA ILE A 168 -6.33 10.69 -1.05
C ILE A 168 -6.12 9.23 -1.49
N VAL A 169 -4.92 8.90 -1.99
CA VAL A 169 -4.61 7.54 -2.44
C VAL A 169 -4.64 6.55 -1.27
N GLY A 170 -4.11 6.94 -0.11
CA GLY A 170 -4.17 6.13 1.11
C GLY A 170 -5.60 5.81 1.52
N ARG A 171 -6.47 6.83 1.51
CA ARG A 171 -7.90 6.68 1.85
C ARG A 171 -8.63 5.79 0.85
N ALA A 172 -8.40 5.97 -0.45
CA ALA A 172 -9.01 5.14 -1.49
C ALA A 172 -8.57 3.67 -1.39
N ARG A 173 -7.29 3.41 -1.10
CA ARG A 173 -6.78 2.05 -0.85
C ARG A 173 -7.42 1.42 0.39
N GLY A 174 -7.56 2.17 1.48
CA GLY A 174 -8.21 1.72 2.71
C GLY A 174 -9.67 1.28 2.50
N HIS A 175 -10.45 2.05 1.73
CA HIS A 175 -11.82 1.67 1.39
C HIS A 175 -11.90 0.41 0.51
N ARG A 176 -11.00 0.25 -0.46
CA ARG A 176 -10.94 -0.95 -1.31
C ARG A 176 -10.51 -2.19 -0.53
N SER A 177 -9.57 -2.07 0.41
CA SER A 177 -9.19 -3.20 1.26
C SER A 177 -10.30 -3.60 2.22
N ALA A 178 -11.04 -2.63 2.77
CA ALA A 178 -12.15 -2.90 3.67
C ALA A 178 -13.32 -3.59 2.96
N SER A 179 -13.68 -3.14 1.75
CA SER A 179 -14.70 -3.79 0.92
C SER A 179 -14.29 -5.20 0.51
N ALA A 180 -13.07 -5.40 0.03
CA ALA A 180 -12.56 -6.73 -0.32
C ALA A 180 -12.51 -7.69 0.89
N ALA A 181 -12.21 -7.18 2.09
CA ALA A 181 -12.26 -7.98 3.32
C ALA A 181 -13.70 -8.37 3.69
N ALA A 182 -14.66 -7.44 3.57
CA ALA A 182 -16.07 -7.70 3.82
C ALA A 182 -16.62 -8.76 2.85
N GLU A 183 -16.28 -8.68 1.57
CA GLU A 183 -16.68 -9.68 0.56
C GLU A 183 -16.15 -11.08 0.86
N ARG A 184 -14.92 -11.20 1.37
CA ARG A 184 -14.38 -12.51 1.77
C ARG A 184 -15.14 -13.10 2.95
N ILE A 185 -15.51 -12.27 3.93
CA ILE A 185 -16.29 -12.70 5.10
C ILE A 185 -17.68 -13.18 4.66
N THR A 186 -18.35 -12.44 3.78
CA THR A 186 -19.67 -12.83 3.28
C THR A 186 -19.61 -14.12 2.46
N GLN A 187 -18.59 -14.29 1.60
CA GLN A 187 -18.39 -15.54 0.86
C GLN A 187 -18.12 -16.73 1.77
N ALA A 188 -17.30 -16.56 2.81
CA ALA A 188 -17.04 -17.61 3.79
C ALA A 188 -18.32 -18.00 4.56
N ALA A 189 -19.15 -17.01 4.94
CA ALA A 189 -20.44 -17.26 5.58
C ALA A 189 -21.40 -18.03 4.66
N LEU A 190 -21.49 -17.65 3.39
CA LEU A 190 -22.32 -18.35 2.39
C LEU A 190 -21.83 -19.78 2.14
N GLN A 191 -20.52 -20.01 2.11
CA GLN A 191 -19.96 -21.36 1.97
C GLN A 191 -20.26 -22.22 3.20
N ALA A 192 -20.12 -21.66 4.41
CA ALA A 192 -20.46 -22.37 5.63
C ALA A 192 -21.95 -22.75 5.68
N ASP A 193 -22.84 -21.86 5.24
CA ASP A 193 -24.28 -22.14 5.16
C ASP A 193 -24.61 -23.24 4.15
N ARG A 194 -24.00 -23.20 2.96
CA ARG A 194 -24.14 -24.28 1.96
C ARG A 194 -23.68 -25.63 2.50
N LEU A 195 -22.54 -25.68 3.18
CA LEU A 195 -22.02 -26.91 3.78
C LEU A 195 -22.97 -27.43 4.88
N ARG A 196 -23.54 -26.54 5.70
CA ARG A 196 -24.55 -26.91 6.70
C ARG A 196 -25.79 -27.52 6.05
N VAL A 197 -26.32 -26.92 4.99
CA VAL A 197 -27.50 -27.44 4.28
C VAL A 197 -27.21 -28.82 3.68
N ILE A 198 -26.05 -29.01 3.07
CA ILE A 198 -25.62 -30.32 2.53
C ILE A 198 -25.55 -31.35 3.65
N GLU A 199 -24.95 -31.01 4.79
CA GLU A 199 -24.84 -31.90 5.95
C GLU A 199 -26.21 -32.31 6.49
N LEU A 200 -27.11 -31.35 6.69
CA LEU A 200 -28.47 -31.60 7.16
C LEU A 200 -29.26 -32.49 6.19
N ASN A 201 -29.11 -32.29 4.89
CA ASN A 201 -29.76 -33.13 3.89
C ASN A 201 -29.24 -34.57 3.91
N GLN A 202 -27.94 -34.79 4.15
CA GLN A 202 -27.37 -36.13 4.28
C GLN A 202 -27.85 -36.83 5.56
N VAL A 203 -27.89 -36.13 6.69
CA VAL A 203 -28.48 -36.64 7.94
C VAL A 203 -29.95 -37.01 7.75
N ARG A 204 -30.71 -36.13 7.09
CA ARG A 204 -32.12 -36.37 6.79
C ARG A 204 -32.31 -37.61 5.93
N ALA A 205 -31.53 -37.77 4.86
CA ALA A 205 -31.64 -38.92 3.96
C ALA A 205 -31.42 -40.26 4.69
N MET A 206 -30.55 -40.30 5.71
CA MET A 206 -30.31 -41.49 6.52
C MET A 206 -31.42 -41.75 7.55
N ALA A 207 -31.86 -40.72 8.27
CA ALA A 207 -32.77 -40.87 9.40
C ALA A 207 -34.26 -40.94 9.01
N GLU A 208 -34.66 -40.21 7.97
CA GLU A 208 -36.06 -40.02 7.58
C GLU A 208 -36.82 -41.32 7.30
N PRO A 209 -36.26 -42.34 6.60
CA PRO A 209 -36.99 -43.57 6.32
C PRO A 209 -37.43 -44.32 7.59
N VAL A 210 -36.52 -44.50 8.53
CA VAL A 210 -36.78 -45.22 9.79
C VAL A 210 -37.72 -44.42 10.71
N LEU A 211 -37.54 -43.10 10.78
CA LEU A 211 -38.42 -42.24 11.56
C LEU A 211 -39.86 -42.23 11.03
N ARG A 212 -40.06 -42.29 9.71
CA ARG A 212 -41.39 -42.41 9.10
C ARG A 212 -42.07 -43.73 9.44
N GLU A 213 -41.33 -44.84 9.46
CA GLU A 213 -41.88 -46.15 9.84
C GLU A 213 -42.33 -46.18 11.31
N ILE A 214 -41.53 -45.59 12.20
CA ILE A 214 -41.89 -45.42 13.62
C ILE A 214 -43.14 -44.55 13.75
N ALA A 215 -43.19 -43.42 13.04
CA ALA A 215 -44.34 -42.51 13.05
C ALA A 215 -45.61 -43.14 12.48
N ALA A 216 -45.50 -44.07 11.53
CA ALA A 216 -46.61 -44.84 10.98
C ALA A 216 -47.15 -45.91 11.94
N GLY A 217 -46.55 -46.08 13.12
CA GLY A 217 -47.00 -47.04 14.13
C GLY A 217 -46.65 -48.49 13.79
N VAL A 218 -45.64 -48.73 12.94
CA VAL A 218 -45.16 -50.08 12.65
C VAL A 218 -44.66 -50.74 13.94
N PRO A 219 -45.10 -51.97 14.28
CA PRO A 219 -44.67 -52.63 15.51
C PRO A 219 -43.15 -52.82 15.54
N LEU A 220 -42.54 -52.54 16.69
CA LEU A 220 -41.10 -52.63 16.95
C LEU A 220 -40.60 -54.07 16.99
N THR A 221 -40.56 -54.71 15.82
CA THR A 221 -39.97 -56.03 15.58
C THR A 221 -38.46 -56.01 15.80
N GLY A 222 -37.85 -57.18 16.00
CA GLY A 222 -36.39 -57.31 16.14
C GLY A 222 -35.64 -56.76 14.93
N GLU A 223 -36.20 -56.91 13.73
CA GLU A 223 -35.65 -56.40 12.48
C GLU A 223 -35.66 -54.85 12.43
N LEU A 224 -36.78 -54.22 12.81
CA LEU A 224 -36.86 -52.75 12.86
C LEU A 224 -35.87 -52.18 13.90
N ARG A 225 -35.72 -52.83 15.07
CA ARG A 225 -34.73 -52.41 16.07
C ARG A 225 -33.30 -52.51 15.56
N ARG A 226 -32.98 -53.56 14.81
CA ARG A 226 -31.66 -53.73 14.19
C ARG A 226 -31.36 -52.62 13.18
N ARG A 227 -32.32 -52.27 12.31
CA ARG A 227 -32.16 -51.15 11.36
C ARG A 227 -31.98 -49.80 12.08
N ILE A 228 -32.74 -49.55 13.14
CA ILE A 228 -32.58 -48.35 13.98
C ILE A 228 -31.16 -48.27 14.53
N ALA A 229 -30.65 -49.37 15.11
CA ALA A 229 -29.30 -49.41 15.68
C ALA A 229 -28.20 -49.14 14.63
N ILE A 230 -28.35 -49.68 13.41
CA ILE A 230 -27.41 -49.43 12.30
C ILE A 230 -27.41 -47.94 11.90
N VAL A 231 -28.59 -47.32 11.73
CA VAL A 231 -28.71 -45.90 11.37
C VAL A 231 -28.21 -44.98 12.48
N GLU A 232 -28.53 -45.28 13.74
CA GLU A 232 -28.04 -44.53 14.89
C GLU A 232 -26.51 -44.62 15.00
N GLY A 233 -25.95 -45.82 14.81
CA GLY A 233 -24.51 -46.05 14.78
C GLY A 233 -23.83 -45.23 13.69
N ALA A 234 -24.38 -45.22 12.47
CA ALA A 234 -23.86 -44.42 11.36
C ALA A 234 -23.92 -42.91 11.64
N LEU A 235 -25.01 -42.41 12.25
CA LEU A 235 -25.12 -41.00 12.66
C LEU A 235 -24.11 -40.63 13.75
N ARG A 236 -23.88 -41.52 14.73
CA ARG A 236 -22.87 -41.33 15.78
C ARG A 236 -21.46 -41.31 15.21
N ASP A 237 -21.13 -42.21 14.29
CA ASP A 237 -19.84 -42.23 13.62
C ASP A 237 -19.62 -40.94 12.81
N ARG A 238 -20.66 -40.48 12.11
CA ARG A 238 -20.61 -39.22 11.38
C ARG A 238 -20.35 -38.00 12.25
N LEU A 239 -20.93 -37.97 13.45
CA LEU A 239 -20.68 -36.92 14.43
C LEU A 239 -19.30 -37.03 15.08
N ARG A 240 -18.83 -38.25 15.39
CA ARG A 240 -17.55 -38.51 16.09
C ARG A 240 -16.33 -38.51 15.17
N ALA A 241 -16.52 -38.86 13.90
CA ALA A 241 -15.47 -39.12 12.93
C ALA A 241 -15.86 -38.59 11.53
N PRO A 242 -16.09 -37.28 11.36
CA PRO A 242 -16.54 -36.69 10.10
C PRO A 242 -15.50 -36.85 8.97
N ALA A 243 -14.22 -37.03 9.29
CA ALA A 243 -13.17 -37.30 8.31
C ALA A 243 -13.24 -38.72 7.70
N PHE A 244 -13.99 -39.64 8.31
CA PHE A 244 -14.07 -41.06 7.94
C PHE A 244 -15.41 -41.41 7.26
N GLN A 245 -15.91 -40.51 6.40
CA GLN A 245 -17.18 -40.67 5.67
C GLN A 245 -16.99 -41.28 4.26
N GLN A 246 -16.00 -42.13 4.08
CA GLN A 246 -15.76 -42.80 2.79
C GLN A 246 -16.78 -43.93 2.59
N PRO A 247 -17.44 -44.04 1.42
CA PRO A 247 -18.49 -45.04 1.19
C PRO A 247 -18.07 -46.47 1.53
N VAL A 248 -16.87 -46.87 1.12
CA VAL A 248 -16.33 -48.22 1.37
C VAL A 248 -16.21 -48.54 2.86
N LEU A 249 -15.84 -47.55 3.69
CA LEU A 249 -15.74 -47.72 5.14
C LEU A 249 -17.12 -47.77 5.78
N ILE A 250 -18.04 -46.91 5.35
CA ILE A 250 -19.42 -46.88 5.83
C ILE A 250 -20.09 -48.23 5.55
N ASP A 251 -19.95 -48.76 4.34
CA ASP A 251 -20.54 -50.04 3.92
C ASP A 251 -19.93 -51.21 4.71
N ALA A 252 -18.61 -51.22 4.91
CA ALA A 252 -17.94 -52.26 5.70
C ALA A 252 -18.35 -52.25 7.18
N VAL A 253 -18.50 -51.07 7.77
CA VAL A 253 -18.99 -50.93 9.15
C VAL A 253 -20.47 -51.35 9.25
N ALA A 254 -21.29 -50.98 8.26
CA ALA A 254 -22.68 -51.37 8.20
C ALA A 254 -22.87 -52.90 8.08
N SER A 255 -22.05 -53.59 7.27
CA SER A 255 -22.10 -55.04 7.15
C SER A 255 -21.71 -55.74 8.47
N LEU A 256 -20.67 -55.26 9.15
CA LEU A 256 -20.27 -55.82 10.45
C LEU A 256 -21.38 -55.67 11.51
N ARG A 257 -22.08 -54.53 11.52
CA ARG A 257 -23.22 -54.30 12.42
C ARG A 257 -24.44 -55.15 12.07
N ALA A 258 -24.65 -55.44 10.79
CA ALA A 258 -25.71 -56.35 10.36
C ALA A 258 -25.48 -57.78 10.89
N ASP A 259 -24.22 -58.17 11.03
CA ASP A 259 -23.76 -59.43 11.61
C ASP A 259 -23.67 -59.39 13.16
N ASP A 260 -24.33 -58.42 13.81
CA ASP A 260 -24.40 -58.24 15.27
C ASP A 260 -23.06 -57.93 15.95
N THR A 261 -22.07 -57.43 15.19
CA THR A 261 -20.78 -56.99 15.74
C THR A 261 -20.84 -55.53 16.18
N ASP A 262 -20.47 -55.24 17.43
CA ASP A 262 -20.35 -53.85 17.92
C ASP A 262 -19.08 -53.20 17.36
N VAL A 263 -19.27 -52.18 16.53
CA VAL A 263 -18.19 -51.45 15.87
C VAL A 263 -18.36 -49.97 16.17
N THR A 264 -17.32 -49.33 16.71
CA THR A 264 -17.28 -47.87 16.93
C THR A 264 -16.16 -47.27 16.11
N VAL A 265 -16.48 -46.30 15.25
CA VAL A 265 -15.47 -45.55 14.51
C VAL A 265 -14.97 -44.40 15.37
N VAL A 266 -13.66 -44.38 15.62
CA VAL A 266 -12.99 -43.32 16.38
C VAL A 266 -12.01 -42.61 15.47
N SER A 267 -12.17 -41.29 15.32
CA SER A 267 -11.15 -40.47 14.69
C SER A 267 -10.10 -40.08 15.73
N PRO A 268 -8.79 -40.06 15.38
CA PRO A 268 -7.82 -39.41 16.25
C PRO A 268 -8.25 -37.96 16.40
N THR A 269 -8.44 -37.50 17.63
CA THR A 269 -8.93 -36.16 17.93
C THR A 269 -8.07 -35.16 17.15
N THR A 270 -8.66 -34.52 16.14
CA THR A 270 -8.01 -33.38 15.50
C THR A 270 -7.82 -32.34 16.60
N TRP A 271 -6.57 -32.11 16.99
CA TRP A 271 -6.18 -30.98 17.80
C TRP A 271 -6.68 -29.72 17.08
N THR A 272 -7.86 -29.24 17.48
CA THR A 272 -8.45 -28.03 16.92
C THR A 272 -7.54 -26.88 17.28
N SER A 273 -6.71 -26.49 16.31
CA SER A 273 -6.15 -25.15 16.10
C SER A 273 -6.42 -24.15 17.23
N SER A 274 -5.61 -24.21 18.28
CA SER A 274 -5.27 -23.07 19.12
C SER A 274 -4.06 -22.33 18.53
N ALA A 275 -4.04 -22.13 17.22
CA ALA A 275 -3.13 -21.18 16.57
C ALA A 275 -3.76 -19.78 16.55
N SER A 276 -4.08 -19.26 17.74
CA SER A 276 -4.41 -17.84 17.93
C SER A 276 -4.05 -17.37 19.34
N THR A 277 -2.91 -17.77 19.88
CA THR A 277 -2.23 -16.99 20.92
C THR A 277 -0.72 -17.15 20.73
N SER A 278 -0.11 -16.16 20.11
CA SER A 278 1.34 -15.97 20.13
C SER A 278 1.83 -16.06 21.58
N PRO A 279 2.85 -16.87 21.91
CA PRO A 279 3.53 -16.70 23.18
C PRO A 279 4.42 -15.46 23.03
N THR A 280 3.95 -14.35 23.60
CA THR A 280 4.82 -13.23 23.96
C THR A 280 6.02 -13.81 24.73
N PRO A 281 7.27 -13.64 24.28
CA PRO A 281 8.41 -14.10 25.05
C PRO A 281 8.50 -13.24 26.32
N SER A 282 8.20 -13.87 27.46
CA SER A 282 8.56 -13.36 28.78
C SER A 282 10.07 -13.03 28.80
N PRO A 283 10.48 -11.86 29.31
CA PRO A 283 11.88 -11.50 29.35
C PRO A 283 12.61 -12.44 30.31
N ARG A 284 13.57 -13.20 29.79
CA ARG A 284 14.55 -13.93 30.59
C ARG A 284 15.19 -12.95 31.58
N ARG A 285 14.93 -13.13 32.88
CA ARG A 285 15.78 -12.58 33.93
C ARG A 285 17.19 -13.17 33.74
N SER A 286 18.16 -12.27 33.61
CA SER A 286 19.58 -12.61 33.49
C SER A 286 20.10 -13.15 34.84
N PRO A 287 21.08 -14.07 34.82
CA PRO A 287 21.70 -14.63 36.02
C PRO A 287 22.75 -13.66 36.58
N ARG A 288 22.33 -12.49 37.05
CA ARG A 288 23.24 -11.50 37.68
C ARG A 288 22.81 -11.01 39.05
N GLU A 289 21.81 -11.65 39.65
CA GLU A 289 21.17 -11.20 40.90
C GLU A 289 21.22 -12.29 42.01
N ARG A 290 22.22 -13.18 41.95
CA ARG A 290 22.42 -14.24 42.97
C ARG A 290 23.62 -14.05 43.91
N ASP A 291 24.50 -13.07 43.66
CA ASP A 291 25.77 -12.96 44.40
C ASP A 291 25.93 -11.69 45.26
N ALA A 292 24.84 -10.95 45.52
CA ALA A 292 24.91 -9.71 46.32
C ALA A 292 24.20 -9.78 47.69
N SER A 293 23.97 -10.97 48.24
CA SER A 293 23.28 -11.14 49.53
C SER A 293 23.98 -12.06 50.54
N CYS A 294 25.30 -12.22 50.47
CA CYS A 294 26.07 -12.85 51.53
C CYS A 294 27.43 -12.16 51.64
N CYS A 295 27.51 -11.10 52.45
CA CYS A 295 28.68 -10.70 53.23
C CYS A 295 28.41 -9.35 53.91
N ALA A 296 27.74 -9.40 55.07
CA ALA A 296 27.84 -8.35 56.07
C ALA A 296 28.85 -8.82 57.13
N PRO A 297 29.96 -8.10 57.38
CA PRO A 297 30.76 -8.32 58.57
C PRO A 297 30.24 -7.46 59.75
N PRO A 298 30.44 -7.92 60.99
CA PRO A 298 29.92 -7.29 62.20
C PRO A 298 30.74 -6.07 62.63
N SER A 299 30.06 -5.21 63.36
CA SER A 299 30.53 -4.01 64.04
C SER A 299 31.53 -4.27 65.18
N ALA A 300 32.40 -3.27 65.35
CA ALA A 300 32.90 -2.70 66.61
C ALA A 300 34.35 -3.03 67.05
N GLU A 301 35.00 -1.93 67.47
CA GLU A 301 35.99 -1.74 68.54
C GLU A 301 37.48 -1.55 68.21
N THR A 302 38.00 -0.45 68.81
CA THR A 302 39.41 -0.09 69.15
C THR A 302 40.34 0.25 67.97
N GLY A 303 41.12 1.33 67.92
CA GLY A 303 41.60 2.33 68.89
C GLY A 303 43.06 2.70 68.54
N CYS A 304 43.44 3.98 68.66
CA CYS A 304 44.81 4.55 68.65
C CYS A 304 45.70 4.38 67.39
N MET A 305 45.87 5.44 66.60
CA MET A 305 46.95 6.46 66.67
C MET A 305 46.70 7.54 65.61
#